data_AF-A0A641M9Q3-F1
#
_entry.id   AF-A0A641M9Q3-F1
#
_cell.length_a   1.000
_cell.length_b   1.000
_cell.length_c   1.000
_cell.angle_alpha   90.00
_cell.angle_beta   90.00
_cell.angle_gamma   90.00
#
_symmetry.space_group_name_H-M   'P 1'
#
loop_
_entity.id
_entity.type
_entity.pdbx_description
1 polymer ?
#
loop_
_entity_poly.entity_id
_entity_poly.type
_entity_poly.pdbx_seq_one_letter_code
_entity_poly.pdbx_strand_id
1 'polypeptide(L)'
;AKEKHIEARMTSQILYFEWYLNHKFGKYIAAKDERITIQESHSIGVDIYHENSLTGRPFTVWYSMEEIASYTPDIEHPREFYYLTEEKTVNKVSFMIVVPPIHIEQQEFVYMLSYVVNTYNTAGKTYLIKIDDQEIRPNKPLE
;
A
#
# COMPACT_ATOMS: atom_id res chain seq x y z
N ALA A 1 -21.17 6.34 -9.90
CA ALA A 1 -21.26 7.52 -8.99
C ALA A 1 -20.89 7.16 -7.55
N LYS A 2 -21.50 6.13 -6.94
CA LYS A 2 -21.25 5.73 -5.54
C LYS A 2 -19.83 5.17 -5.30
N GLU A 3 -19.30 4.36 -6.21
CA GLU A 3 -17.93 3.82 -6.12
C GLU A 3 -16.88 4.92 -6.20
N LYS A 4 -16.93 5.76 -7.24
CA LYS A 4 -16.07 6.97 -7.36
C LYS A 4 -16.13 7.87 -6.12
N HIS A 5 -17.28 7.96 -5.46
CA HIS A 5 -17.44 8.74 -4.23
C HIS A 5 -16.79 8.06 -3.01
N ILE A 6 -16.88 6.73 -2.92
CA ILE A 6 -16.21 5.93 -1.87
C ILE A 6 -14.69 6.01 -2.07
N GLU A 7 -14.20 5.83 -3.30
CA GLU A 7 -12.78 5.97 -3.65
C GLU A 7 -12.27 7.37 -3.29
N ALA A 8 -12.94 8.44 -3.76
CA ALA A 8 -12.55 9.80 -3.42
C ALA A 8 -12.52 10.05 -1.90
N ARG A 9 -13.47 9.47 -1.15
CA ARG A 9 -13.51 9.56 0.32
C ARG A 9 -12.38 8.75 0.99
N MET A 10 -11.98 7.62 0.41
CA MET A 10 -10.84 6.82 0.86
C MET A 10 -9.54 7.58 0.61
N THR A 11 -9.35 8.10 -0.60
CA THR A 11 -8.21 8.94 -0.97
C THR A 11 -8.13 10.19 -0.09
N SER A 12 -9.26 10.83 0.22
CA SER A 12 -9.30 12.01 1.10
C SER A 12 -8.86 11.69 2.54
N GLN A 13 -9.19 10.51 3.05
CA GLN A 13 -8.73 10.06 4.37
C GLN A 13 -7.23 9.79 4.38
N ILE A 14 -6.70 9.19 3.31
CA ILE A 14 -5.25 8.98 3.14
C ILE A 14 -4.52 10.32 3.10
N LEU A 15 -4.98 11.26 2.26
CA LEU A 15 -4.39 12.60 2.15
C LEU A 15 -4.40 13.34 3.49
N TYR A 16 -5.51 13.28 4.23
CA TYR A 16 -5.59 13.91 5.55
C TYR A 16 -4.61 13.27 6.53
N PHE A 17 -4.47 11.94 6.49
CA PHE A 17 -3.57 11.24 7.37
C PHE A 17 -2.09 11.49 7.02
N GLU A 18 -1.72 11.51 5.74
CA GLU A 18 -0.41 11.94 5.27
C GLU A 18 -0.08 13.37 5.72
N TRP A 19 -1.03 14.30 5.57
CA TRP A 19 -0.86 15.67 6.05
C TRP A 19 -0.59 15.70 7.56
N TYR A 20 -1.36 14.94 8.35
CA TYR A 20 -1.18 14.88 9.79
C TYR A 20 0.18 14.29 10.19
N LEU A 21 0.61 13.21 9.54
CA LEU A 21 1.93 12.60 9.77
C LEU A 21 3.04 13.60 9.45
N ASN A 22 2.98 14.29 8.32
CA ASN A 22 3.97 15.32 7.96
C ASN A 22 3.94 16.53 8.88
N HIS A 23 2.77 16.96 9.35
CA HIS A 23 2.65 18.05 10.33
C HIS A 23 3.29 17.67 11.67
N LYS A 24 3.09 16.44 12.14
CA LYS A 24 3.58 15.97 13.45
C LYS A 24 5.06 15.57 13.43
N PHE A 25 5.50 14.88 12.38
CA PHE A 25 6.82 14.27 12.29
C PHE A 25 7.78 14.99 11.33
N GLY A 26 7.32 15.97 10.56
CA GLY A 26 8.14 16.67 9.56
C GLY A 26 9.41 17.31 10.10
N LYS A 27 9.43 17.69 11.39
CA LYS A 27 10.63 18.19 12.08
C LYS A 27 11.78 17.18 12.21
N TYR A 28 11.50 15.89 12.05
CA TYR A 28 12.50 14.81 12.15
C TYR A 28 13.06 14.41 10.78
N ILE A 29 12.44 14.84 9.69
CA ILE A 29 12.85 14.52 8.32
C ILE A 29 14.14 15.28 7.96
N ALA A 30 15.06 14.60 7.29
CA ALA A 30 16.38 15.13 7.04
C ALA A 30 16.39 16.25 6.00
N ALA A 31 15.68 16.03 4.90
CA ALA A 31 15.48 16.99 3.83
C ALA A 31 14.16 17.75 4.02
N LYS A 32 14.14 19.04 3.64
CA LYS A 32 12.96 19.92 3.86
C LYS A 32 11.88 19.78 2.79
N ASP A 33 12.22 19.18 1.67
CA ASP A 33 11.37 18.94 0.50
C ASP A 33 10.73 17.55 0.49
N GLU A 34 11.30 16.61 1.25
CA GLU A 34 10.79 15.25 1.36
C GLU A 34 9.63 15.16 2.37
N ARG A 35 8.76 14.17 2.15
CA ARG A 35 7.53 13.97 2.92
C ARG A 35 7.25 12.50 3.16
N ILE A 36 6.62 12.21 4.30
CA ILE A 36 6.06 10.89 4.58
C ILE A 36 4.89 10.64 3.64
N THR A 37 4.87 9.49 2.99
CA THR A 37 3.80 9.08 2.06
C THR A 37 3.23 7.72 2.45
N ILE A 38 1.96 7.49 2.11
CA ILE A 38 1.25 6.24 2.32
C ILE A 38 1.03 5.59 0.95
N GLN A 39 1.61 4.41 0.76
CA GLN A 39 1.45 3.63 -0.45
C GLN A 39 0.49 2.47 -0.20
N GLU A 40 -0.50 2.30 -1.07
CA GLU A 40 -1.37 1.13 -1.03
C GLU A 40 -0.65 -0.10 -1.57
N SER A 41 -0.99 -1.26 -1.02
CA SER A 41 -0.51 -2.53 -1.54
C SER A 41 -1.30 -2.90 -2.78
N HIS A 42 -0.61 -3.32 -3.83
CA HIS A 42 -1.25 -3.75 -5.07
C HIS A 42 -1.07 -5.26 -5.30
N SER A 43 -2.14 -5.91 -5.75
CA SER A 43 -2.10 -7.31 -6.17
C SER A 43 -1.30 -7.44 -7.45
N ILE A 44 -0.38 -8.41 -7.48
CA ILE A 44 0.38 -8.74 -8.68
C ILE A 44 -0.49 -9.63 -9.55
N GLY A 45 -0.95 -9.10 -10.68
CA GLY A 45 -1.66 -9.90 -11.68
C GLY A 45 -3.10 -10.29 -11.31
N VAL A 46 -3.51 -11.44 -11.83
CA VAL A 46 -4.87 -11.98 -11.78
C VAL A 46 -4.99 -13.08 -10.72
N ASP A 47 -6.09 -13.08 -9.96
CA ASP A 47 -6.40 -14.13 -8.99
C ASP A 47 -6.71 -15.46 -9.69
N ILE A 48 -5.99 -16.53 -9.32
CA ILE A 48 -6.32 -17.91 -9.72
C ILE A 48 -7.26 -18.51 -8.67
N TYR A 49 -8.44 -18.95 -9.11
CA TYR A 49 -9.42 -19.65 -8.30
C TYR A 49 -9.45 -21.15 -8.65
N HIS A 50 -9.70 -22.00 -7.66
CA HIS A 50 -10.10 -23.39 -7.93
C HIS A 50 -11.49 -23.42 -8.59
N GLU A 51 -11.73 -24.45 -9.40
CA GLU A 51 -13.03 -24.67 -10.10
C GLU A 51 -14.24 -24.66 -9.15
N ASN A 52 -14.04 -25.07 -7.89
CA ASN A 52 -15.09 -25.14 -6.87
C ASN A 52 -15.16 -23.89 -5.97
N SER A 53 -14.52 -22.78 -6.36
CA SER A 53 -14.52 -21.54 -5.58
C SER A 53 -15.89 -20.86 -5.63
N LEU A 54 -16.47 -20.59 -4.45
CA LEU A 54 -17.77 -19.94 -4.32
C LEU A 54 -17.69 -18.39 -4.40
N THR A 55 -16.49 -17.81 -4.36
CA THR A 55 -16.26 -16.36 -4.24
C THR A 55 -15.43 -15.76 -5.37
N GLY A 56 -15.30 -16.47 -6.50
CA GLY A 56 -14.61 -15.98 -7.67
C GLY A 56 -15.27 -14.73 -8.25
N ARG A 57 -14.48 -13.72 -8.60
CA ARG A 57 -14.95 -12.58 -9.40
C ARG A 57 -14.60 -12.83 -10.87
N PRO A 58 -15.53 -12.62 -11.82
CA PRO A 58 -15.19 -12.70 -13.23
C PRO A 58 -14.19 -11.58 -13.58
N PHE A 59 -13.16 -11.92 -14.33
CA PHE A 59 -12.19 -10.99 -14.90
C PHE A 59 -11.91 -11.41 -16.35
N THR A 60 -11.47 -10.48 -17.18
CA THR A 60 -11.09 -10.79 -18.56
C THR A 60 -9.58 -11.11 -18.61
N VAL A 61 -9.20 -12.13 -19.39
CA VAL A 61 -7.80 -12.46 -19.65
C VAL A 61 -7.45 -11.94 -21.03
N TRP A 62 -6.36 -11.16 -21.11
CA TRP A 62 -5.85 -10.63 -22.36
C TRP A 62 -4.55 -11.31 -22.74
N TYR A 63 -4.36 -11.58 -24.02
CA TYR A 63 -3.07 -12.04 -24.52
C TYR A 63 -2.11 -10.85 -24.67
N SER A 64 -0.82 -11.07 -24.42
CA SER A 64 0.19 -10.03 -24.63
C SER A 64 0.17 -9.61 -26.11
N MET A 65 0.04 -8.30 -26.37
CA MET A 65 -0.07 -7.69 -27.71
C MET A 65 -1.41 -7.87 -28.44
N GLU A 66 -2.48 -8.27 -27.75
CA GLU A 66 -3.83 -8.29 -28.33
C GLU A 66 -4.40 -6.87 -28.48
N GLU A 67 -4.85 -6.51 -29.69
CA GLU A 67 -5.53 -5.23 -29.93
C GLU A 67 -6.97 -5.28 -29.38
N ILE A 68 -7.20 -4.56 -28.28
CA ILE A 68 -8.51 -4.54 -27.61
C ILE A 68 -9.41 -3.53 -28.33
N ALA A 69 -10.34 -4.02 -29.15
CA ALA A 69 -11.23 -3.19 -29.96
C ALA A 69 -12.24 -2.35 -29.14
N SER A 70 -12.53 -2.74 -27.89
CA SER A 70 -13.50 -2.06 -27.01
C SER A 70 -12.95 -1.90 -25.59
N TYR A 71 -11.96 -1.02 -25.44
CA TYR A 71 -11.46 -0.63 -24.12
C TYR A 71 -12.10 0.70 -23.72
N THR A 72 -12.79 0.71 -22.57
CA THR A 72 -13.10 1.97 -21.88
C THR A 72 -12.05 2.12 -20.79
N PRO A 73 -11.19 3.15 -20.84
CA PRO A 73 -10.02 3.23 -19.96
C PRO A 73 -10.29 3.15 -18.46
N ASP A 74 -11.50 3.51 -18.08
CA ASP A 74 -11.89 3.75 -16.71
C ASP A 74 -12.48 2.52 -16.00
N ILE A 75 -12.57 1.35 -16.64
CA ILE A 75 -13.33 0.19 -16.13
C ILE A 75 -12.43 -1.00 -15.74
N GLU A 76 -11.55 -1.48 -16.63
CA GLU A 76 -10.72 -2.66 -16.34
C GLU A 76 -9.43 -2.66 -17.18
N HIS A 77 -8.27 -2.62 -16.53
CA HIS A 77 -6.96 -2.70 -17.21
C HIS A 77 -6.51 -4.15 -17.37
N PRO A 78 -5.79 -4.50 -18.46
CA PRO A 78 -5.14 -5.78 -18.60
C PRO A 78 -4.18 -6.04 -17.43
N ARG A 79 -4.31 -7.19 -16.78
CA ARG A 79 -3.43 -7.63 -15.69
C ARG A 79 -2.64 -8.85 -16.14
N GLU A 80 -1.37 -8.92 -15.75
CA GLU A 80 -0.51 -10.04 -16.09
C GLU A 80 -0.97 -11.33 -15.40
N PHE A 81 -0.94 -12.45 -16.13
CA PHE A 81 -1.22 -13.77 -15.59
C PHE A 81 0.11 -14.47 -15.24
N TYR A 82 0.44 -14.54 -13.96
CA TYR A 82 1.67 -15.20 -13.50
C TYR A 82 1.40 -16.67 -13.19
N TYR A 83 2.02 -17.56 -13.96
CA TYR A 83 1.86 -19.02 -13.82
C TYR A 83 2.63 -19.62 -12.63
N LEU A 84 3.67 -18.94 -12.12
CA LEU A 84 4.66 -19.53 -11.19
C LEU A 84 4.86 -18.79 -9.86
N THR A 85 4.25 -17.63 -9.68
CA THR A 85 4.39 -16.84 -8.45
C THR A 85 3.10 -16.91 -7.67
N GLU A 86 3.06 -17.82 -6.70
CA GLU A 86 1.94 -17.96 -5.75
C GLU A 86 1.83 -16.73 -4.81
N GLU A 87 2.78 -15.78 -4.87
CA GLU A 87 2.72 -14.52 -4.14
C GLU A 87 1.81 -13.50 -4.84
N LYS A 88 0.59 -13.41 -4.32
CA LYS A 88 -0.54 -12.63 -4.86
C LYS A 88 -0.50 -11.12 -4.57
N THR A 89 0.50 -10.61 -3.83
CA THR A 89 0.54 -9.20 -3.41
C THR A 89 1.97 -8.67 -3.30
N VAL A 90 2.27 -7.51 -3.90
CA VAL A 90 3.46 -6.74 -3.52
C VAL A 90 3.16 -6.16 -2.14
N ASN A 91 3.94 -6.55 -1.13
CA ASN A 91 3.78 -6.23 0.29
C ASN A 91 2.60 -6.94 0.98
N LYS A 92 2.91 -7.82 1.94
CA LYS A 92 1.96 -8.64 2.74
C LYS A 92 1.09 -7.84 3.71
N VAL A 93 1.06 -6.51 3.56
CA VAL A 93 0.35 -5.59 4.45
C VAL A 93 -0.73 -4.83 3.71
N SER A 94 -1.63 -4.16 4.43
CA SER A 94 -2.70 -3.37 3.80
C SER A 94 -2.22 -2.05 3.20
N PHE A 95 -1.17 -1.46 3.77
CA PHE A 95 -0.52 -0.24 3.24
C PHE A 95 0.90 -0.12 3.78
N MET A 96 1.73 0.68 3.14
CA MET A 96 3.08 1.03 3.60
C MET A 96 3.17 2.51 3.91
N ILE A 97 3.95 2.83 4.93
CA ILE A 97 4.33 4.20 5.26
C ILE A 97 5.78 4.37 4.86
N VAL A 98 6.01 5.15 3.81
CA VAL A 98 7.35 5.49 3.33
C VAL A 98 7.78 6.77 4.03
N VAL A 99 8.88 6.66 4.76
CA VAL A 99 9.46 7.73 5.57
C VAL A 99 10.82 8.07 4.96
N PRO A 100 11.07 9.34 4.63
CA PRO A 100 12.39 9.75 4.16
C PRO A 100 13.45 9.62 5.27
N PRO A 101 14.75 9.82 4.97
CA PRO A 101 15.80 9.80 5.98
C PRO A 101 15.49 10.75 7.14
N ILE A 102 15.81 10.33 8.37
CA ILE A 102 15.51 11.05 9.61
C ILE A 102 16.76 11.36 10.40
N HIS A 103 16.73 12.45 11.17
CA HIS A 103 17.87 12.91 12.00
C HIS A 103 17.87 12.33 13.43
N ILE A 104 16.86 11.54 13.80
CA ILE A 104 16.74 10.93 15.13
C ILE A 104 16.94 9.42 15.07
N GLU A 105 17.06 8.80 16.24
CA GLU A 105 17.19 7.35 16.36
C GLU A 105 15.97 6.64 15.73
N GLN A 106 16.24 5.65 14.87
CA GLN A 106 15.23 5.04 14.02
C GLN A 106 14.21 4.23 14.83
N GLN A 107 14.65 3.53 15.88
CA GLN A 107 13.78 2.71 16.71
C GLN A 107 12.77 3.57 17.48
N GLU A 108 13.21 4.67 18.09
CA GLU A 108 12.37 5.68 18.74
C GLU A 108 11.35 6.27 17.77
N PHE A 109 11.79 6.67 16.56
CA PHE A 109 10.89 7.18 15.54
C PHE A 109 9.82 6.16 15.15
N VAL A 110 10.22 4.91 14.91
CA VAL A 110 9.31 3.82 14.57
C VAL A 110 8.29 3.59 15.68
N TYR A 111 8.68 3.65 16.96
CA TYR A 111 7.73 3.54 18.08
C TYR A 111 6.73 4.69 18.11
N MET A 112 7.19 5.94 17.97
CA MET A 112 6.30 7.10 17.96
C MET A 112 5.31 7.05 16.78
N LEU A 113 5.80 6.71 15.59
CA LEU A 113 5.00 6.59 14.39
C LEU A 113 3.98 5.46 14.54
N SER A 114 4.42 4.28 15.01
CA SER A 114 3.55 3.12 15.22
C SER A 114 2.44 3.40 16.23
N TYR A 115 2.73 4.12 17.32
CA TYR A 115 1.71 4.54 18.30
C TYR A 115 0.62 5.39 17.65
N VAL A 116 1.02 6.37 16.84
CA VAL A 116 0.08 7.22 16.09
C VAL A 116 -0.73 6.40 15.11
N VAL A 117 -0.06 5.59 14.28
CA VAL A 117 -0.73 4.77 13.27
C VAL A 117 -1.72 3.83 13.93
N ASN A 118 -1.34 3.12 14.99
CA ASN A 118 -2.24 2.22 15.72
C ASN A 118 -3.46 2.93 16.34
N THR A 119 -3.32 4.21 16.71
CA THR A 119 -4.44 5.01 17.24
C THR A 119 -5.46 5.36 16.15
N TYR A 120 -5.00 5.60 14.92
CA TYR A 120 -5.85 5.95 13.77
C TYR A 120 -6.21 4.74 12.89
N ASN A 121 -5.56 3.59 13.10
CA ASN A 121 -5.73 2.41 12.29
C ASN A 121 -7.14 1.86 12.49
N THR A 122 -7.93 1.95 11.43
CA THR A 122 -9.33 1.55 11.40
C THR A 122 -9.41 0.14 10.81
N ALA A 123 -9.99 -0.78 11.58
CA ALA A 123 -10.41 -2.12 11.15
C ALA A 123 -9.30 -3.13 10.80
N GLY A 124 -8.32 -3.33 11.68
CA GLY A 124 -7.42 -4.50 11.61
C GLY A 124 -6.50 -4.54 10.39
N LYS A 125 -6.35 -3.42 9.68
CA LYS A 125 -5.41 -3.29 8.57
C LYS A 125 -3.98 -3.40 9.07
N THR A 126 -3.14 -4.10 8.33
CA THR A 126 -1.71 -4.26 8.65
C THR A 126 -0.89 -3.21 7.90
N TYR A 127 0.25 -2.80 8.44
CA TYR A 127 1.14 -1.84 7.78
C TYR A 127 2.62 -2.18 7.97
N LEU A 128 3.45 -1.67 7.07
CA LEU A 128 4.91 -1.64 7.21
C LEU A 128 5.39 -0.19 7.19
N ILE A 129 6.44 0.08 7.96
CA ILE A 129 7.16 1.35 7.91
C ILE A 129 8.47 1.08 7.16
N LYS A 130 8.69 1.81 6.06
CA LYS A 130 9.94 1.78 5.31
C LYS A 130 10.61 3.13 5.50
N ILE A 131 11.79 3.13 6.10
CA ILE A 131 12.66 4.31 6.17
C ILE A 131 13.70 4.13 5.06
N ASP A 132 13.86 5.13 4.18
CA ASP A 132 14.69 5.02 2.97
C ASP A 132 16.18 4.70 3.24
N ASP A 133 16.61 4.68 4.50
CA ASP A 133 17.99 4.34 4.88
C ASP A 133 18.19 2.90 5.36
N GLN A 134 17.14 2.08 5.55
CA GLN A 134 17.23 0.62 5.79
C GLN A 134 15.85 -0.01 6.05
N GLU A 135 15.57 -1.19 5.47
CA GLU A 135 14.42 -2.02 5.84
C GLU A 135 14.61 -2.60 7.25
N ILE A 136 14.07 -1.93 8.27
CA ILE A 136 14.02 -2.48 9.63
C ILE A 136 12.73 -3.27 9.81
N ARG A 137 12.86 -4.56 10.10
CA ARG A 137 11.72 -5.41 10.52
C ARG A 137 11.52 -5.24 12.03
N PRO A 138 10.38 -4.70 12.50
CA PRO A 138 10.13 -4.60 13.93
C PRO A 138 9.96 -6.01 14.54
N ASN A 139 10.66 -6.26 15.65
CA ASN A 139 10.62 -7.47 16.50
C ASN A 139 11.42 -8.71 16.05
N LYS A 140 12.75 -8.62 16.00
CA LYS A 140 13.62 -9.79 16.25
C LYS A 140 14.50 -9.53 17.49
N PRO A 141 14.62 -10.47 18.44
CA PRO A 141 15.61 -10.38 19.49
C PRO A 141 17.01 -10.52 18.88
N LEU A 142 17.96 -9.76 19.42
CA LEU A 142 19.39 -9.85 19.10
C LEU A 142 19.88 -11.27 19.41
N GLU A 143 20.46 -11.95 18.42
CA GLU A 143 21.26 -13.18 18.64
C GLU A 143 22.59 -12.84 19.33
#